data_AF-A0A956P1R7-F1
#
_entry.id   AF-A0A956P1R7-F1
#
_cell.length_a   1.000
_cell.length_b   1.000
_cell.length_c   1.000
_cell.angle_alpha   90.00
_cell.angle_beta   90.00
_cell.angle_gamma   90.00
#
_symmetry.space_group_name_H-M   'P 1'
#
loop_
_entity.id
_entity.type
_entity.pdbx_description
1 polymer ?
#
loop_
_entity_poly.entity_id
_entity_poly.type
_entity_poly.pdbx_seq_one_letter_code
_entity_poly.pdbx_strand_id
1 'polypeptide(L)'
;DANGDGVVEQGEFTTVPGSLLRKALLAQEIFNNKFLLPFAPDAPDFFLVPGDGQVTVVWRPSNSETDGDPFFQVAKDASIVPAGGGAPVVNPLYDANYRQFDVEGYRIYRGRADNAAALRLIAQYDYSGTVFSDFTGQVVDG
;
A
#
# COMPACT_ATOMS: atom_id res chain seq x y z
N ASP A 1 23.30 -22.86 17.30
CA ASP A 1 23.20 -24.29 17.00
C ASP A 1 21.97 -24.88 17.68
N ALA A 2 20.81 -24.60 17.08
CA ALA A 2 19.52 -25.13 17.47
C ALA A 2 19.26 -26.50 16.81
N ASN A 3 19.95 -26.82 15.70
CA ASN A 3 19.81 -28.08 14.97
C ASN A 3 20.94 -29.10 15.26
N GLY A 4 21.98 -28.70 15.97
CA GLY A 4 23.09 -29.53 16.44
C GLY A 4 24.12 -29.88 15.36
N ASP A 5 24.17 -29.18 14.23
CA ASP A 5 25.02 -29.52 13.09
C ASP A 5 26.40 -28.83 13.10
N GLY A 6 26.67 -27.99 14.11
CA GLY A 6 27.91 -27.23 14.24
C GLY A 6 28.07 -26.06 13.25
N VAL A 7 27.05 -25.77 12.45
CA VAL A 7 26.97 -24.66 11.51
C VAL A 7 25.95 -23.66 12.03
N VAL A 8 26.40 -22.44 12.31
CA VAL A 8 25.46 -21.41 12.77
C VAL A 8 24.70 -20.85 11.57
N GLU A 9 23.43 -21.23 11.43
CA GLU A 9 22.55 -20.76 10.38
C GLU A 9 21.83 -19.45 10.76
N GLN A 10 21.40 -18.68 9.76
CA GLN A 10 20.70 -17.40 9.98
C GLN A 10 19.42 -17.55 10.82
N GLY A 11 18.73 -18.70 10.69
CA GLY A 11 17.52 -19.02 11.44
C GLY A 11 17.75 -19.29 12.93
N GLU A 12 19.01 -19.42 13.36
CA GLU A 12 19.37 -19.70 14.76
C GLU A 12 19.62 -18.43 15.57
N PHE A 13 19.59 -17.26 14.93
CA PHE A 13 19.78 -15.98 15.60
C PHE A 13 18.45 -15.36 15.98
N THR A 14 18.33 -14.95 17.25
CA THR A 14 17.24 -14.07 17.68
C THR A 14 17.64 -12.62 17.42
N THR A 15 16.83 -11.90 16.65
CA THR A 15 17.09 -10.49 16.35
C THR A 15 16.40 -9.57 17.33
N VAL A 16 17.09 -8.51 17.77
CA VAL A 16 16.47 -7.41 18.52
C VAL A 16 15.93 -6.32 17.57
N PRO A 17 14.89 -5.56 17.96
CA PRO A 17 14.41 -4.40 17.21
C PRO A 17 15.57 -3.43 16.89
N GLY A 18 15.67 -2.99 15.63
CA GLY A 18 16.70 -2.06 15.17
C GLY A 18 18.07 -2.67 14.81
N SER A 19 18.31 -3.97 15.07
CA SER A 19 19.56 -4.64 14.68
C SER A 19 19.76 -4.70 13.15
N LEU A 20 21.03 -4.74 12.71
CA LEU A 20 21.37 -4.87 11.28
C LEU A 20 20.81 -6.16 10.68
N LEU A 21 20.85 -7.27 11.41
CA LEU A 21 20.30 -8.54 10.97
C LEU A 21 18.77 -8.46 10.80
N ARG A 22 18.04 -7.81 11.72
CA ARG A 22 16.60 -7.58 11.58
C ARG A 22 16.27 -6.75 10.34
N LYS A 23 17.03 -5.67 10.11
CA LYS A 23 16.87 -4.79 8.95
C LYS A 23 17.15 -5.53 7.64
N ALA A 24 18.19 -6.36 7.60
CA ALA A 24 18.54 -7.16 6.43
C ALA A 24 17.46 -8.20 6.11
N LEU A 25 16.93 -8.91 7.11
CA LEU A 25 15.83 -9.86 6.94
C LEU A 25 14.56 -9.17 6.44
N LEU A 26 14.19 -8.03 7.03
CA LEU A 26 13.05 -7.24 6.57
C LEU A 26 13.23 -6.78 5.11
N ALA A 27 14.42 -6.29 4.75
CA ALA A 27 14.72 -5.88 3.37
C ALA A 27 14.62 -7.06 2.39
N GLN A 28 15.06 -8.26 2.80
CA GLN A 28 14.92 -9.47 2.01
C GLN A 28 13.44 -9.85 1.81
N GLU A 29 12.62 -9.77 2.85
CA GLU A 29 11.18 -10.03 2.76
C GLU A 29 10.47 -9.02 1.84
N ILE A 30 10.79 -7.73 1.95
CA ILE A 30 10.29 -6.68 1.04
C ILE A 30 10.65 -7.01 -0.40
N PHE A 31 11.91 -7.39 -0.66
CA PHE A 31 12.37 -7.76 -2.00
C PHE A 31 11.66 -9.01 -2.53
N ASN A 32 11.54 -10.06 -1.71
CA ASN A 32 10.87 -11.31 -2.07
C ASN A 32 9.40 -11.08 -2.42
N ASN A 33 8.73 -10.20 -1.68
CA ASN A 33 7.33 -9.85 -1.89
C ASN A 33 7.14 -8.76 -2.95
N LYS A 34 8.21 -8.31 -3.63
CA LYS A 34 8.19 -7.24 -4.65
C LYS A 34 7.60 -5.92 -4.14
N PHE A 35 7.70 -5.67 -2.85
CA PHE A 35 7.27 -4.45 -2.16
C PHE A 35 8.29 -3.31 -2.39
N LEU A 36 8.78 -3.15 -3.63
CA LEU A 36 9.95 -2.31 -3.90
C LEU A 36 9.58 -0.86 -4.22
N LEU A 37 8.33 -0.58 -4.61
CA LEU A 37 7.88 0.78 -4.94
C LEU A 37 6.39 0.97 -4.60
N PRO A 38 6.02 2.05 -3.88
CA PRO A 38 4.63 2.47 -3.83
C PRO A 38 4.19 2.86 -5.24
N PHE A 39 3.00 2.41 -5.63
CA PHE A 39 2.37 2.81 -6.88
C PHE A 39 1.05 3.51 -6.56
N ALA A 40 0.68 4.47 -7.41
CA ALA A 40 -0.61 5.13 -7.27
C ALA A 40 -1.74 4.13 -7.62
N PRO A 41 -2.94 4.30 -7.05
CA PRO A 41 -4.13 3.59 -7.52
C PRO A 41 -4.30 3.71 -9.03
N ASP A 42 -4.89 2.69 -9.63
CA ASP A 42 -5.23 2.69 -11.04
C ASP A 42 -6.10 3.90 -11.38
N ALA A 43 -5.81 4.53 -12.52
CA ALA A 43 -6.63 5.65 -12.97
C ALA A 43 -8.03 5.16 -13.38
N PRO A 44 -9.10 5.91 -13.09
CA PRO A 44 -10.43 5.57 -13.59
C PRO A 44 -10.51 5.78 -15.10
N ASP A 45 -11.31 4.96 -15.77
CA ASP A 45 -11.78 5.28 -17.12
C ASP A 45 -12.72 6.48 -17.06
N PHE A 46 -12.46 7.52 -17.85
CA PHE A 46 -13.35 8.66 -17.96
C PHE A 46 -13.63 9.06 -19.41
N PHE A 47 -14.78 9.69 -19.61
CA PHE A 47 -15.30 10.13 -20.89
C PHE A 47 -15.76 11.58 -20.77
N LEU A 48 -15.51 12.33 -21.85
CA LEU A 48 -15.95 13.70 -22.00
C LEU A 48 -17.04 13.74 -23.07
N VAL A 49 -18.25 14.14 -22.68
CA VAL A 49 -19.38 14.28 -23.60
C VAL A 49 -19.58 15.76 -23.90
N PRO A 50 -19.38 16.21 -25.15
CA PRO A 50 -19.58 17.60 -25.54
C PRO A 50 -21.08 17.94 -25.60
N GLY A 51 -21.44 19.12 -25.11
CA GLY A 51 -22.77 19.72 -25.26
C GLY A 51 -22.67 21.17 -25.72
N ASP A 52 -23.79 21.90 -25.67
CA ASP A 52 -23.82 23.32 -26.03
C ASP A 52 -23.26 24.18 -24.89
N GLY A 53 -22.07 24.74 -25.09
CA GLY A 53 -21.38 25.55 -24.06
C GLY A 53 -20.96 24.79 -22.80
N GLN A 54 -21.15 23.47 -22.76
CA GLN A 54 -20.89 22.63 -21.60
C GLN A 54 -20.21 21.31 -21.97
N VAL A 55 -19.52 20.70 -21.01
CA VAL A 55 -18.92 19.37 -21.14
C VAL A 55 -19.36 18.55 -19.93
N THR A 56 -19.91 17.37 -20.18
CA THR A 56 -20.23 16.42 -19.12
C THR A 56 -19.05 15.45 -18.96
N VAL A 57 -18.57 15.32 -17.73
CA VAL A 57 -17.53 14.36 -17.35
C VAL A 57 -18.22 13.16 -16.74
N VAL A 58 -17.94 11.97 -17.26
CA VAL A 58 -18.45 10.70 -16.73
C VAL A 58 -17.26 9.79 -16.50
N TRP A 59 -17.19 9.10 -15.38
CA TRP A 59 -16.13 8.14 -15.09
C TRP A 59 -16.71 6.86 -14.49
N ARG A 60 -15.93 5.78 -14.59
CA ARG A 60 -16.19 4.53 -13.87
C ARG A 60 -15.31 4.49 -12.61
N PRO A 61 -15.75 3.76 -11.56
CA PRO A 61 -14.86 3.42 -10.46
C PRO A 61 -13.56 2.80 -10.98
N SER A 62 -12.44 3.17 -10.38
CA SER A 62 -11.14 2.57 -10.65
C SER A 62 -11.12 1.09 -10.25
N ASN A 63 -10.36 0.26 -10.96
CA ASN A 63 -10.15 -1.14 -10.57
C ASN A 63 -9.53 -1.27 -9.17
N SER A 64 -8.78 -0.27 -8.69
CA SER A 64 -8.25 -0.27 -7.33
C SER A 64 -9.33 -0.21 -6.24
N GLU A 65 -10.56 0.18 -6.58
CA GLU A 65 -11.69 0.09 -5.65
C GLU A 65 -12.19 -1.34 -5.46
N THR A 66 -11.91 -2.26 -6.39
CA THR A 66 -12.36 -3.66 -6.33
C THR A 66 -11.23 -4.64 -6.08
N ASP A 67 -10.09 -4.44 -6.72
CA ASP A 67 -8.95 -5.36 -6.66
C ASP A 67 -8.15 -5.13 -5.37
N GLY A 68 -8.05 -3.87 -4.95
CA GLY A 68 -7.31 -3.43 -3.79
C GLY A 68 -5.79 -3.56 -3.94
N ASP A 69 -5.06 -3.22 -2.88
CA ASP A 69 -3.60 -3.30 -2.86
C ASP A 69 -3.15 -4.78 -2.79
N PRO A 70 -2.35 -5.27 -3.77
CA PRO A 70 -1.87 -6.65 -3.81
C PRO A 70 -0.99 -7.02 -2.61
N PHE A 71 -0.35 -6.05 -1.95
CA PHE A 71 0.48 -6.25 -0.77
C PHE A 71 -0.32 -6.36 0.52
N PHE A 72 -1.62 -6.01 0.52
CA PHE A 72 -2.45 -6.15 1.71
C PHE A 72 -2.45 -7.58 2.26
N GLN A 73 -2.45 -8.60 1.39
CA GLN A 73 -2.47 -10.00 1.84
C GLN A 73 -1.26 -10.41 2.66
N VAL A 74 -0.09 -9.80 2.40
CA VAL A 74 1.15 -10.10 3.14
C VAL A 74 1.35 -9.18 4.35
N ALA A 75 0.65 -8.05 4.40
CA ALA A 75 0.77 -7.05 5.46
C ALA A 75 -0.38 -7.06 6.49
N LYS A 76 -1.51 -7.72 6.22
CA LYS A 76 -2.72 -7.66 7.07
C LYS A 76 -2.63 -8.42 8.40
N ASP A 77 -1.81 -9.47 8.48
CA ASP A 77 -1.80 -10.40 9.62
C ASP A 77 -0.57 -10.18 10.51
N ALA A 78 -0.79 -9.98 11.81
CA ALA A 78 0.30 -9.76 12.79
C ALA A 78 1.24 -10.96 12.96
N SER A 79 0.75 -12.15 12.59
CA SER A 79 1.51 -13.38 12.60
C SER A 79 1.27 -14.17 11.32
N ILE A 80 2.32 -14.79 10.79
CA ILE A 80 2.26 -15.65 9.60
C ILE A 80 2.74 -17.06 9.95
N VAL A 81 2.25 -18.05 9.21
CA VAL A 81 2.80 -19.41 9.27
C VAL A 81 4.00 -19.47 8.33
N PRO A 82 5.19 -19.89 8.80
CA PRO A 82 6.37 -20.01 7.95
C PRO A 82 6.15 -20.94 6.75
N ALA A 83 6.83 -20.66 5.64
CA ALA A 83 6.88 -21.55 4.49
C ALA A 83 7.51 -22.90 4.92
N GLY A 84 6.71 -23.96 4.93
CA GLY A 84 7.09 -25.27 5.50
C GLY A 84 6.23 -25.73 6.68
N GLY A 85 5.32 -24.89 7.17
CA GLY A 85 4.46 -25.18 8.31
C GLY A 85 5.18 -24.96 9.65
N GLY A 86 4.42 -24.96 10.74
CA GLY A 86 4.94 -24.73 12.09
C GLY A 86 4.10 -23.75 12.91
N ALA A 87 4.63 -23.34 14.06
CA ALA A 87 3.99 -22.34 14.90
C ALA A 87 3.99 -20.96 14.21
N PRO A 88 2.93 -20.15 14.36
CA PRO A 88 2.91 -18.78 13.83
C PRO A 88 4.06 -17.95 14.39
N VAL A 89 4.73 -17.21 13.51
CA VAL A 89 5.81 -16.26 13.85
C VAL A 89 5.35 -14.83 13.60
N VAL A 90 6.02 -13.87 14.23
CA VAL A 90 5.74 -12.43 14.01
C VAL A 90 5.96 -12.10 12.54
N ASN A 91 4.95 -11.50 11.90
CA ASN A 91 5.06 -11.04 10.53
C ASN A 91 5.87 -9.73 10.48
N PRO A 92 7.04 -9.71 9.83
CA PRO A 92 7.84 -8.49 9.72
C PRO A 92 7.20 -7.43 8.82
N LEU A 93 6.26 -7.81 7.93
CA LEU A 93 5.56 -6.92 7.01
C LEU A 93 4.23 -6.41 7.59
N TYR A 94 3.86 -6.84 8.78
CA TYR A 94 2.59 -6.43 9.38
C TYR A 94 2.56 -4.93 9.64
N ASP A 95 1.52 -4.29 9.12
CA ASP A 95 1.17 -2.91 9.43
C ASP A 95 -0.33 -2.84 9.72
N ALA A 96 -0.66 -2.49 10.96
CA ALA A 96 -2.03 -2.36 11.44
C ALA A 96 -2.82 -1.25 10.73
N ASN A 97 -2.14 -0.31 10.08
CA ASN A 97 -2.73 0.77 9.31
C ASN A 97 -2.84 0.46 7.81
N TYR A 98 -2.29 -0.66 7.33
CA TYR A 98 -2.30 -0.98 5.90
C TYR A 98 -3.72 -1.30 5.44
N ARG A 99 -4.23 -0.54 4.47
CA ARG A 99 -5.59 -0.72 3.95
C ARG A 99 -5.57 -1.49 2.63
N GLN A 100 -6.50 -2.43 2.48
CA GLN A 100 -6.71 -3.11 1.21
C GLN A 100 -7.29 -2.16 0.15
N PHE A 101 -8.21 -1.29 0.57
CA PHE A 101 -8.88 -0.33 -0.30
C PHE A 101 -8.63 1.07 0.27
N ASP A 102 -7.89 1.87 -0.47
CA ASP A 102 -7.43 3.20 -0.05
C ASP A 102 -7.89 4.32 -0.98
N VAL A 103 -8.72 4.03 -1.99
CA VAL A 103 -9.34 5.05 -2.84
C VAL A 103 -10.34 5.87 -2.02
N GLU A 104 -10.05 7.16 -1.84
CA GLU A 104 -10.86 8.06 -1.00
C GLU A 104 -11.86 8.91 -1.79
N GLY A 105 -11.71 8.94 -3.11
CA GLY A 105 -12.59 9.70 -3.99
C GLY A 105 -11.90 10.23 -5.24
N TYR A 106 -12.57 11.17 -5.90
CA TYR A 106 -12.18 11.71 -7.20
C TYR A 106 -12.04 13.22 -7.15
N ARG A 107 -10.94 13.73 -7.72
CA ARG A 107 -10.73 15.16 -7.97
C ARG A 107 -10.67 15.41 -9.46
N ILE A 108 -11.46 16.38 -9.91
CA ILE A 108 -11.55 16.73 -11.33
C ILE A 108 -10.82 18.06 -11.52
N TYR A 109 -9.79 18.01 -12.36
CA TYR A 109 -8.98 19.17 -12.71
C TYR A 109 -9.22 19.60 -14.15
N ARG A 110 -9.16 20.91 -14.40
CA ARG A 110 -9.27 21.50 -15.72
C ARG A 110 -8.15 22.49 -15.97
N GLY A 111 -7.54 22.42 -17.15
CA GLY A 111 -6.54 23.37 -17.61
C GLY A 111 -6.51 23.47 -19.13
N ARG A 112 -5.71 24.39 -19.65
CA ARG A 112 -5.44 24.53 -21.10
C ARG A 112 -4.18 23.80 -21.55
N ALA A 113 -3.40 23.30 -20.59
CA ALA A 113 -2.22 22.51 -20.80
C ALA A 113 -2.27 21.31 -19.84
N ASP A 114 -1.55 20.26 -20.21
CA ASP A 114 -1.45 18.96 -19.55
C ASP A 114 -0.39 18.92 -18.42
N ASN A 115 0.09 20.07 -17.97
CA ASN A 115 0.98 20.16 -16.81
C ASN A 115 0.23 20.54 -15.53
N ALA A 116 0.69 20.00 -14.39
CA ALA A 116 0.05 20.17 -13.10
C ALA A 116 -0.14 21.64 -12.69
N ALA A 117 0.80 22.52 -13.03
CA ALA A 117 0.72 23.94 -12.68
C ALA A 117 -0.38 24.70 -13.45
N ALA A 118 -0.81 24.20 -14.61
CA ALA A 118 -1.86 24.79 -15.44
C ALA A 118 -3.26 24.23 -15.12
N LEU A 119 -3.34 23.22 -14.27
CA LEU A 119 -4.58 22.56 -13.86
C LEU A 119 -5.19 23.25 -12.63
N ARG A 120 -6.51 23.43 -12.64
CA ARG A 120 -7.27 23.94 -11.50
C ARG A 120 -8.34 22.92 -11.11
N LEU A 121 -8.49 22.69 -9.81
CA LEU A 121 -9.56 21.85 -9.28
C LEU A 121 -10.91 22.52 -9.59
N ILE A 122 -11.84 21.76 -10.17
CA ILE A 122 -13.19 22.23 -10.49
C ILE A 122 -14.28 21.44 -9.77
N ALA A 123 -13.99 20.22 -9.32
CA ALA A 123 -14.91 19.43 -8.50
C ALA A 123 -14.13 18.36 -7.72
N GLN A 124 -14.70 17.97 -6.58
CA GLN A 124 -14.21 16.89 -5.73
C GLN A 124 -15.39 16.07 -5.22
N TYR A 125 -15.26 14.75 -5.29
CA TYR A 125 -16.23 13.77 -4.87
C TYR A 125 -15.53 12.78 -3.95
N ASP A 126 -15.65 12.98 -2.64
CA ASP A 126 -15.04 12.11 -1.64
C ASP A 126 -16.03 11.04 -1.18
N TYR A 127 -15.55 9.82 -0.97
CA TYR A 127 -16.34 8.76 -0.35
C TYR A 127 -16.56 9.07 1.14
N SER A 128 -17.71 8.68 1.67
CA SER A 128 -17.96 8.73 3.11
C SER A 128 -17.20 7.61 3.83
N GLY A 129 -16.84 7.82 5.09
CA GLY A 129 -16.19 6.79 5.91
C GLY A 129 -14.71 6.54 5.59
N THR A 130 -14.05 7.44 4.86
CA THR A 130 -12.62 7.37 4.55
C THR A 130 -11.70 7.81 5.70
N VAL A 131 -12.28 8.16 6.85
CA VAL A 131 -11.52 8.49 8.07
C VAL A 131 -10.89 7.21 8.63
N PHE A 132 -9.58 7.20 8.85
CA PHE A 132 -8.87 6.08 9.45
C PHE A 132 -8.30 6.45 10.82
N SER A 133 -8.20 5.46 11.71
CA SER A 133 -7.52 5.58 13.00
C SER A 133 -6.10 5.09 12.82
N ASP A 134 -5.12 5.94 13.12
CA ASP A 134 -3.72 5.54 13.16
C ASP A 134 -3.43 4.77 14.46
N PHE A 135 -3.12 3.48 14.34
CA PHE A 135 -2.81 2.61 15.48
C PHE A 135 -1.34 2.72 15.93
N THR A 136 -0.49 3.39 15.15
CA THR A 136 0.96 3.46 15.34
C THR A 136 1.45 4.84 15.78
N GLY A 137 0.65 5.89 15.56
CA GLY A 137 1.03 7.28 15.85
C GLY A 137 2.21 7.76 15.00
N GLN A 138 2.41 7.19 13.82
CA GLN A 138 3.54 7.50 12.96
C GLN A 138 3.32 8.85 12.28
N VAL A 139 4.14 9.84 12.66
CA VAL A 139 4.25 11.09 11.90
C VAL A 139 5.21 10.84 10.75
N VAL A 140 4.69 10.84 9.53
CA VAL A 140 5.54 10.89 8.32
C VAL A 140 6.04 12.33 8.21
N ASP A 141 7.22 12.62 8.76
CA ASP A 141 7.92 13.87 8.46
C ASP A 141 8.34 13.79 6.98
N GLY A 142 7.71 14.67 6.17
CA GLY A 142 7.94 14.78 4.73
C GLY A 142 9.28 15.42 4.36
#